data_AF-A0A8T8WFV8-F1
#
_entry.id   AF-A0A8T8WFV8-F1
#
_cell.length_a   1.000
_cell.length_b   1.000
_cell.length_c   1.000
_cell.angle_alpha   90.00
_cell.angle_beta   90.00
_cell.angle_gamma   90.00
#
_symmetry.space_group_name_H-M   'P 1'
#
loop_
_entity.id
_entity.type
_entity.pdbx_description
1 polymer ?
#
loop_
_entity_poly.entity_id
_entity_poly.type
_entity_poly.pdbx_seq_one_letter_code
_entity_poly.pdbx_strand_id
1 'polypeptide(L)'
;MRHDLVLASLLAGMAVAVLPGVLAFYLAAGPLVWLATGAAVAAVGMGVAYTADEREDGADGANGDTDGADGDADGPAPPTVNCPECGARAVADGSGCEYCGAALAE
;
A
#
# COMPACT_ATOMS: atom_id res chain seq x y z
N MET A 1 -3.97 16.10 24.83
CA MET A 1 -3.26 17.38 24.87
C MET A 1 -1.74 17.24 25.01
N ARG A 2 -1.18 16.69 26.10
CA ARG A 2 0.30 16.56 26.23
C ARG A 2 0.88 15.46 25.33
N HIS A 3 0.16 14.35 25.15
CA HIS A 3 0.59 13.24 24.28
C HIS A 3 0.59 13.60 22.79
N ASP A 4 -0.40 14.36 22.31
CA ASP A 4 -0.46 14.84 20.92
C ASP A 4 0.73 15.73 20.56
N LEU A 5 1.17 16.56 21.51
CA LEU A 5 2.28 17.49 21.31
C LEU A 5 3.63 16.77 21.26
N VAL A 6 3.78 15.69 22.03
CA VAL A 6 4.96 14.81 22.00
C VAL A 6 4.99 14.01 20.70
N LEU A 7 3.87 13.44 20.27
CA LEU A 7 3.73 12.70 18.99
C LEU A 7 4.02 13.59 17.79
N ALA A 8 3.50 14.82 17.78
CA ALA A 8 3.77 15.79 16.73
C ALA A 8 5.26 16.17 16.67
N SER A 9 5.92 16.35 17.83
CA SER A 9 7.35 16.67 17.86
C SER A 9 8.23 15.50 17.38
N LEU A 10 7.85 14.26 17.70
CA LEU A 10 8.56 13.06 17.26
C LEU A 10 8.37 12.82 15.76
N LEU A 11 7.16 13.02 15.24
CA LEU A 11 6.88 12.97 13.80
C LEU A 11 7.63 14.06 13.04
N ALA A 12 7.66 15.28 13.58
CA ALA A 12 8.44 16.36 13.00
C ALA A 12 9.95 16.06 13.02
N GLY A 13 10.47 15.49 14.12
CA GLY A 13 11.87 15.07 14.22
C GLY A 13 12.24 13.94 13.24
N MET A 14 11.38 12.92 13.13
CA MET A 14 11.55 11.82 12.16
C MET A 14 11.49 12.32 10.72
N ALA A 15 10.55 13.23 10.42
CA ALA A 15 10.47 13.84 9.10
C ALA A 15 11.77 14.57 8.74
N VAL A 16 12.31 15.40 9.65
CA VAL A 16 13.58 16.12 9.43
C VAL A 16 14.77 15.17 9.24
N ALA A 17 14.79 14.02 9.92
CA ALA A 17 15.86 13.03 9.76
C ALA A 17 15.77 12.25 8.44
N VAL A 18 14.56 11.94 7.98
CA VAL A 18 14.32 11.14 6.76
C VAL A 18 14.42 12.00 5.50
N LEU A 19 14.00 13.27 5.57
CA LEU A 19 13.99 14.21 4.44
C LEU A 19 15.33 14.32 3.69
N PRO A 20 16.50 14.46 4.34
CA PRO A 20 17.78 14.54 3.62
C PRO A 20 18.16 13.22 2.96
N GLY A 21 17.79 12.06 3.53
CA GLY A 21 18.03 10.75 2.91
C GLY A 21 17.18 10.55 1.65
N VAL A 22 15.90 10.92 1.71
CA VAL A 22 14.99 10.89 0.56
C VAL A 22 15.43 11.87 -0.52
N LEU A 23 15.83 13.08 -0.14
CA LEU A 23 16.34 14.10 -1.07
C LEU A 23 17.64 13.65 -1.73
N ALA A 24 18.56 13.05 -0.97
CA ALA A 24 19.81 12.53 -1.50
C ALA A 24 19.56 11.36 -2.47
N PHE A 25 18.66 10.44 -2.13
CA PHE A 25 18.26 9.35 -3.03
C PHE A 25 17.61 9.88 -4.31
N TYR A 26 16.74 10.88 -4.19
CA TYR A 26 16.08 11.53 -5.33
C TYR A 26 17.08 12.22 -6.26
N LEU A 27 18.07 12.93 -5.69
CA LEU A 27 19.15 13.55 -6.46
C LEU A 27 20.13 12.51 -7.05
N ALA A 28 20.39 11.41 -6.34
CA ALA A 28 21.30 10.34 -6.75
C ALA A 28 20.72 9.40 -7.80
N ALA A 29 19.40 9.17 -7.78
CA ALA A 29 18.67 8.42 -8.80
C ALA A 29 18.87 9.01 -10.22
N GLY A 30 19.26 10.29 -10.28
CA GLY A 30 19.68 10.95 -11.49
C GLY A 30 18.54 11.21 -12.47
N PRO A 31 18.78 12.00 -13.53
CA PRO A 31 17.75 12.38 -14.50
C PRO A 31 17.10 11.18 -15.20
N LEU A 32 17.82 10.07 -15.35
CA LEU A 32 17.36 8.88 -16.06
C LEU A 32 16.23 8.15 -15.33
N VAL A 33 16.30 8.01 -14.00
CA VAL A 33 15.21 7.38 -13.22
C VAL A 33 13.95 8.21 -13.27
N TRP A 34 14.08 9.54 -13.26
CA TRP A 34 12.95 10.45 -13.38
C TRP A 34 12.26 10.35 -14.74
N LEU A 35 13.05 10.32 -15.81
CA LEU A 35 12.51 10.13 -17.16
C LEU A 35 11.89 8.74 -17.34
N ALA A 36 12.49 7.69 -16.79
CA ALA A 36 11.94 6.34 -16.85
C ALA A 36 10.60 6.24 -16.09
N THR A 37 10.54 6.79 -14.88
CA THR A 37 9.31 6.81 -14.07
C THR A 37 8.22 7.64 -14.75
N GLY A 38 8.58 8.83 -15.25
CA GLY A 38 7.65 9.70 -15.98
C GLY A 38 7.12 9.03 -17.25
N ALA A 39 7.98 8.34 -18.00
CA ALA A 39 7.60 7.60 -19.19
C ALA A 39 6.67 6.41 -18.86
N ALA A 40 6.93 5.69 -17.77
CA ALA A 40 6.07 4.61 -17.32
C ALA A 40 4.67 5.12 -16.93
N VAL A 41 4.59 6.21 -16.17
CA VAL A 41 3.31 6.83 -15.79
C VAL A 41 2.56 7.33 -17.03
N ALA A 42 3.26 7.97 -17.97
CA ALA A 42 2.66 8.43 -19.22
C ALA A 42 2.14 7.27 -20.08
N ALA A 43 2.90 6.17 -20.20
CA ALA A 43 2.48 4.99 -20.95
C ALA A 43 1.25 4.32 -20.32
N VAL A 44 1.21 4.19 -18.99
CA VAL A 44 0.04 3.66 -18.27
C VAL A 44 -1.16 4.58 -18.45
N GLY A 45 -0.99 5.90 -18.30
CA GLY A 45 -2.07 6.87 -18.51
C GLY A 45 -2.63 6.84 -19.93
N MET A 46 -1.75 6.73 -20.94
CA MET A 46 -2.15 6.60 -22.33
C MET A 46 -2.89 5.28 -22.57
N GLY A 47 -2.40 4.17 -22.02
CA GLY A 47 -3.07 2.86 -22.10
C GLY A 47 -4.46 2.88 -21.47
N VAL A 48 -4.59 3.47 -20.28
CA VAL A 48 -5.90 3.65 -19.62
C VAL A 48 -6.83 4.51 -20.47
N ALA A 49 -6.34 5.62 -21.06
CA ALA A 49 -7.13 6.47 -21.94
C ALA A 49 -7.60 5.74 -23.20
N TYR A 50 -6.75 4.89 -23.80
CA TYR A 50 -7.14 4.04 -24.94
C TYR A 50 -8.20 2.99 -24.54
N THR A 51 -8.02 2.30 -23.40
CA THR A 51 -9.01 1.31 -22.91
C THR A 51 -10.31 1.91 -22.36
N ALA A 52 -10.36 3.24 -22.20
CA ALA A 52 -11.58 3.94 -21.83
C ALA A 52 -12.49 4.22 -23.04
N ASP A 53 -11.92 4.25 -24.25
CA ASP A 53 -12.64 4.47 -25.51
C ASP A 53 -13.27 3.16 -26.07
N GLU A 54 -12.77 2.00 -25.63
CA GLU A 54 -13.26 0.66 -26.03
C GLU A 54 -14.38 0.11 -25.12
N ARG A 55 -14.97 0.96 -24.26
CA ARG A 55 -15.99 0.56 -23.28
C ARG A 55 -17.44 0.64 -23.79
N GLU A 56 -17.63 0.59 -25.10
CA GLU A 56 -18.86 0.14 -25.74
C GLU A 56 -18.48 -1.06 -26.61
N ASP A 57 -18.78 -2.27 -26.12
CA ASP A 57 -18.63 -3.58 -26.78
C ASP A 57 -17.30 -4.33 -26.59
N GLY A 58 -17.28 -5.22 -25.60
CA GLY A 58 -16.42 -6.41 -25.65
C GLY A 58 -15.49 -6.60 -24.47
N ALA A 59 -15.86 -7.54 -23.63
CA ALA A 59 -15.00 -8.13 -22.64
C ALA A 59 -13.82 -8.89 -23.28
N ASP A 60 -12.83 -9.19 -22.45
CA ASP A 60 -11.93 -10.35 -22.52
C ASP A 60 -10.59 -10.21 -23.26
N GLY A 61 -9.54 -9.93 -22.47
CA GLY A 61 -8.37 -10.81 -22.42
C GLY A 61 -7.09 -10.33 -23.12
N ALA A 62 -6.11 -9.89 -22.33
CA ALA A 62 -4.69 -10.18 -22.60
C ALA A 62 -3.87 -9.96 -21.32
N ASN A 63 -3.81 -11.01 -20.51
CA ASN A 63 -2.76 -11.20 -19.53
C ASN A 63 -1.40 -11.14 -20.24
N GLY A 64 -0.50 -10.29 -19.74
CA GLY A 64 0.92 -10.28 -20.09
C GLY A 64 1.71 -10.66 -18.85
N ASP A 65 2.22 -11.88 -18.87
CA ASP A 65 2.84 -12.61 -17.77
C ASP A 65 4.03 -11.87 -17.12
N THR A 66 3.95 -11.67 -15.80
CA THR A 66 5.13 -11.46 -14.95
C THR A 66 5.34 -12.74 -14.14
N ASP A 67 6.18 -13.63 -14.68
CA ASP A 67 6.69 -14.79 -13.96
C ASP A 67 7.50 -14.33 -12.74
N GLY A 68 6.98 -14.61 -11.56
CA GLY A 68 7.67 -14.43 -10.29
C GLY A 68 6.83 -15.01 -9.17
N ALA A 69 7.23 -16.20 -8.71
CA ALA A 69 6.92 -16.89 -7.46
C ALA A 69 5.96 -16.14 -6.49
N ASP A 70 4.89 -16.76 -6.01
CA ASP A 70 4.94 -17.61 -4.82
C ASP A 70 3.62 -18.42 -4.70
N GLY A 71 3.71 -19.55 -4.01
CA GLY A 71 2.62 -20.52 -3.88
C GLY A 71 1.45 -20.09 -3.01
N ASP A 72 0.44 -20.96 -3.09
CA ASP A 72 -0.41 -21.41 -1.98
C ASP A 72 -1.79 -20.74 -1.80
N ALA A 73 -2.79 -21.56 -2.17
CA ALA A 73 -4.00 -21.85 -1.41
C ALA A 73 -5.07 -20.74 -1.27
N ASP A 74 -5.93 -20.62 -2.30
CA ASP A 74 -7.25 -19.99 -2.21
C ASP A 74 -8.22 -20.85 -1.37
N GLY A 75 -8.04 -20.81 -0.05
CA GLY A 75 -9.14 -21.02 0.91
C GLY A 75 -9.82 -19.67 1.19
N PRO A 76 -11.14 -19.62 1.49
CA PRO A 76 -11.80 -18.39 1.87
C PRO A 76 -11.09 -17.77 3.10
N ALA A 77 -10.39 -16.66 2.89
CA ALA A 77 -9.75 -15.93 3.97
C ALA A 77 -10.82 -15.49 4.98
N PRO A 78 -10.67 -15.81 6.27
CA PRO A 78 -11.67 -15.45 7.26
C PRO A 78 -11.81 -13.93 7.37
N PRO A 79 -13.01 -13.41 7.67
CA PRO A 79 -13.25 -11.97 7.76
C PRO A 79 -12.34 -11.36 8.83
N THR A 80 -11.62 -10.28 8.48
CA THR A 80 -10.77 -9.55 9.42
C THR A 80 -11.51 -8.33 9.97
N VAL A 81 -11.47 -8.12 11.29
CA VAL A 81 -12.01 -6.96 12.00
C VAL A 81 -10.88 -6.16 12.65
N ASN A 82 -11.13 -4.87 12.92
CA ASN A 82 -10.18 -4.07 13.69
C ASN A 82 -10.47 -4.23 15.18
N CYS A 83 -9.44 -4.50 15.98
CA CYS A 83 -9.55 -4.56 17.42
C CYS A 83 -9.94 -3.18 17.97
N PRO A 84 -11.02 -3.06 18.77
CA PRO A 84 -11.44 -1.78 19.32
C PRO A 84 -10.46 -1.20 20.36
N GLU A 85 -9.65 -2.06 20.98
CA GLU A 85 -8.73 -1.66 22.05
C GLU A 85 -7.38 -1.15 21.52
N CYS A 86 -6.78 -1.84 20.54
CA CYS A 86 -5.46 -1.49 20.02
C CYS A 86 -5.45 -1.04 18.55
N GLY A 87 -6.57 -1.15 17.84
CA GLY A 87 -6.69 -0.80 16.43
C GLY A 87 -6.03 -1.78 15.47
N ALA A 88 -5.40 -2.86 15.96
CA ALA A 88 -4.78 -3.87 15.10
C ALA A 88 -5.83 -4.70 14.36
N ARG A 89 -5.54 -5.09 13.11
CA ARG A 89 -6.37 -6.03 12.35
C ARG A 89 -6.21 -7.43 12.93
N ALA A 90 -7.32 -8.06 13.25
CA ALA A 90 -7.37 -9.42 13.76
C ALA A 90 -8.50 -10.21 13.07
N VAL A 91 -8.43 -11.53 13.13
CA VAL A 91 -9.43 -12.42 12.53
C VAL A 91 -10.70 -12.41 13.40
N ALA A 92 -11.88 -12.24 12.77
CA ALA A 92 -13.16 -12.09 13.49
C ALA A 92 -13.52 -13.33 14.33
N ASP A 93 -13.17 -14.53 13.86
CA ASP A 93 -13.38 -15.79 14.60
C ASP A 93 -12.32 -16.06 15.69
N GLY A 94 -11.39 -15.12 15.90
CA GLY A 94 -10.35 -15.22 16.92
C GLY A 94 -10.89 -14.88 18.31
N SER A 95 -10.72 -15.78 19.29
CA SER A 95 -11.08 -15.54 20.70
C SER A 95 -10.42 -14.32 21.36
N GLY A 96 -9.44 -13.70 20.70
CA GLY A 96 -8.80 -12.47 21.12
C GLY A 96 -7.83 -11.90 20.07
N CYS A 97 -7.46 -10.65 20.26
CA CYS A 97 -6.48 -9.94 19.44
C CYS A 97 -5.07 -10.45 19.73
N GLU A 98 -4.33 -10.84 18.70
CA GLU A 98 -2.95 -11.34 18.82
C GLU A 98 -1.95 -10.29 19.33
N TYR A 99 -2.30 -9.00 19.19
CA TYR A 99 -1.42 -7.88 19.54
C TYR A 99 -1.58 -7.40 20.97
N CYS A 100 -2.81 -7.34 21.49
CA CYS A 100 -3.09 -6.81 22.83
C CYS A 100 -3.78 -7.81 23.77
N GLY A 101 -4.19 -8.98 23.27
CA GLY A 101 -4.91 -10.00 24.03
C GLY A 101 -6.37 -9.64 24.36
N ALA A 102 -6.89 -8.51 23.87
CA ALA A 102 -8.28 -8.12 24.10
C ALA A 102 -9.23 -9.07 23.37
N ALA A 103 -10.36 -9.41 23.99
CA ALA A 103 -11.41 -10.18 23.34
C ALA A 103 -11.98 -9.40 22.15
N LEU A 104 -12.10 -10.08 21.01
CA LEU A 104 -12.78 -9.53 19.85
C LEU A 104 -14.26 -9.92 19.98
N ALA A 105 -15.15 -8.94 19.84
CA ALA A 105 -16.58 -9.22 19.80
C ALA A 105 -16.90 -9.89 18.44
N GLU A 106 -17.58 -11.03 18.50
CA GLU A 106 -18.13 -11.78 17.37
C GLU A 106 -19.08 -10.95 16.49
#